data_AF-A0A2G4GEI6-F1
#
_entry.id   AF-A0A2G4GEI6-F1
#
_cell.length_a   1.000
_cell.length_b   1.000
_cell.length_c   1.000
_cell.angle_alpha   90.00
_cell.angle_beta   90.00
_cell.angle_gamma   90.00
#
_symmetry.space_group_name_H-M   'P 1'
#
loop_
_entity.id
_entity.type
_entity.pdbx_description
1 polymer ?
#
loop_
_entity_poly.entity_id
_entity_poly.type
_entity_poly.pdbx_seq_one_letter_code
_entity_poly.pdbx_strand_id
1 'polypeptide(L)'
;MLIKVVLQPPVTIASRVMNPNACLRIFSALLSFFLVALATGCRGTTYAVKVDASAKSAALRPSTDGQSYKIRSKNPVLGEENLRYKEAAEYVKTALSGKGLFEAPNTEAADLIVELDYGVDAPRTKIETVSVPRYAQVGGGVRYKQVPVTDARGNTSLRTVAVYETPRTELVGFEEMPQRVTVYEKYLRITARENTLGVEGRPPPEIWRVQTSTEDESKDLRKYLPIIASAAADNIGRDTGKPTVIKVKDPSQVVDFIRRGMAAPAANASTVPAQPSKL
;
A
#
# COMPACT_ATOMS: atom_id res chain seq x y z
N MET A 1 53.74 36.77 50.65
CA MET A 1 53.37 35.34 50.78
C MET A 1 53.21 34.80 49.36
N LEU A 2 54.26 34.17 48.82
CA LEU A 2 54.31 33.69 47.43
C LEU A 2 53.59 32.35 47.29
N ILE A 3 52.61 32.27 46.39
CA ILE A 3 51.94 31.01 46.03
C ILE A 3 52.73 30.37 44.87
N LYS A 4 53.27 29.19 45.15
CA LYS A 4 54.09 28.38 44.24
C LYS A 4 53.14 27.62 43.29
N VAL A 5 53.14 27.97 42.00
CA VAL A 5 52.40 27.24 40.96
C VAL A 5 53.20 26.00 40.56
N VAL A 6 52.62 24.82 40.78
CA VAL A 6 53.18 23.52 40.39
C VAL A 6 52.70 23.19 38.98
N LEU A 7 53.62 23.07 38.03
CA LEU A 7 53.36 22.62 36.66
C LEU A 7 53.35 21.09 36.61
N GLN A 8 52.29 20.49 36.05
CA GLN A 8 52.20 19.05 35.74
C GLN A 8 52.92 18.72 34.41
N PRO A 9 53.50 17.50 34.26
CA PRO A 9 54.12 17.05 33.02
C PRO A 9 53.09 16.58 31.97
N PRO A 10 53.45 16.52 30.67
CA PRO A 10 52.53 16.23 29.59
C PRO A 10 52.09 14.75 29.56
N VAL A 11 50.81 14.55 29.26
CA VAL A 11 50.17 13.25 29.03
C VAL A 11 50.74 12.60 27.78
N THR A 12 51.38 11.44 27.95
CA THR A 12 51.85 10.60 26.85
C THR A 12 50.66 9.78 26.32
N ILE A 13 50.20 10.08 25.11
CA ILE A 13 49.15 9.30 24.42
C ILE A 13 49.82 8.06 23.82
N ALA A 14 49.66 6.91 24.50
CA ALA A 14 50.04 5.62 23.95
C ALA A 14 49.07 5.21 22.83
N SER A 15 49.57 5.15 21.60
CA SER A 15 48.84 4.62 20.45
C SER A 15 48.63 3.11 20.63
N ARG A 16 47.38 2.72 20.90
CA ARG A 16 46.99 1.31 20.98
C ARG A 16 46.98 0.74 19.56
N VAL A 17 47.94 -0.15 19.28
CA VAL A 17 47.99 -0.92 18.02
C VAL A 17 46.72 -1.76 17.93
N MET A 18 45.86 -1.42 16.98
CA MET A 18 44.59 -2.10 16.73
C MET A 18 44.86 -3.42 16.02
N ASN A 19 44.47 -4.52 16.66
CA ASN A 19 44.67 -5.87 16.18
C ASN A 19 43.81 -6.10 14.92
N PRO A 20 44.37 -6.48 13.74
CA PRO A 20 43.65 -6.54 12.47
C PRO A 20 42.43 -7.49 12.46
N ASN A 21 42.43 -8.46 13.37
CA ASN A 21 41.32 -9.42 13.53
C ASN A 21 40.08 -8.81 14.24
N ALA A 22 40.23 -7.66 14.91
CA ALA A 22 39.12 -6.95 15.54
C ALA A 22 38.31 -6.13 14.52
N CYS A 23 38.98 -5.51 13.54
CA CYS A 23 38.32 -4.80 12.44
C CYS A 23 37.42 -5.72 11.60
N LEU A 24 37.88 -6.95 11.31
CA LEU A 24 37.13 -7.89 10.49
C LEU A 24 35.84 -8.39 11.18
N ARG A 25 35.88 -8.57 12.50
CA ARG A 25 34.71 -8.99 13.31
C ARG A 25 33.67 -7.88 13.47
N ILE A 26 34.13 -6.64 13.61
CA ILE A 26 33.24 -5.46 13.69
C ILE A 26 32.58 -5.19 12.33
N PHE A 27 33.32 -5.36 11.22
CA PHE A 27 32.75 -5.23 9.86
C PHE A 27 31.71 -6.31 9.56
N SER A 28 31.96 -7.56 9.99
CA SER A 28 30.99 -8.67 9.83
C SER A 28 29.72 -8.44 10.66
N ALA A 29 29.84 -7.91 11.88
CA ALA A 29 28.69 -7.57 12.74
C ALA A 29 27.86 -6.38 12.20
N LEU A 30 28.52 -5.36 11.62
CA LEU A 30 27.83 -4.23 10.97
C LEU A 30 27.15 -4.63 9.66
N LEU A 31 27.77 -5.50 8.87
CA LEU A 31 27.19 -6.02 7.63
C LEU A 31 25.96 -6.89 7.89
N SER A 32 25.99 -7.70 8.96
CA SER A 32 24.84 -8.52 9.36
C SER A 32 23.70 -7.68 9.95
N PHE A 33 24.00 -6.62 10.70
CA PHE A 33 22.97 -5.67 11.17
C PHE A 33 22.32 -4.89 10.01
N PHE A 34 23.11 -4.49 8.99
CA PHE A 34 22.58 -3.85 7.78
C PHE A 34 21.70 -4.80 6.96
N LEU A 35 22.09 -6.08 6.83
CA LEU A 35 21.30 -7.09 6.10
C LEU A 35 19.94 -7.36 6.78
N VAL A 36 19.87 -7.35 8.11
CA VAL A 36 18.62 -7.54 8.88
C VAL A 36 17.72 -6.30 8.78
N ALA A 37 18.29 -5.09 8.72
CA ALA A 37 17.53 -3.85 8.55
C ALA A 37 16.87 -3.72 7.16
N LEU A 38 17.47 -4.31 6.11
CA LEU A 38 16.84 -4.34 4.78
C LEU A 38 15.68 -5.34 4.68
N ALA A 39 15.59 -6.32 5.59
CA ALA A 39 14.56 -7.36 5.55
C ALA A 39 13.23 -6.94 6.21
N THR A 40 13.17 -5.83 6.96
CA THR A 40 11.95 -5.38 7.66
C THR A 40 11.01 -4.50 6.82
N GLY A 41 11.24 -4.36 5.51
CA GLY A 41 10.70 -3.26 4.71
C GLY A 41 9.32 -3.40 4.03
N CYS A 42 8.65 -4.56 4.02
CA CYS A 42 7.45 -4.72 3.18
C CYS A 42 6.19 -5.18 3.94
N ARG A 43 5.58 -4.27 4.71
CA ARG A 43 4.14 -4.39 5.04
C ARG A 43 3.33 -3.87 3.85
N GLY A 44 3.08 -4.75 2.86
CA GLY A 44 2.19 -4.43 1.75
C GLY A 44 0.72 -4.60 2.16
N THR A 45 -0.12 -3.61 1.85
CA THR A 45 -1.57 -3.72 1.98
C THR A 45 -2.14 -4.50 0.79
N THR A 46 -3.22 -5.25 1.03
CA THR A 46 -3.93 -5.98 -0.03
C THR A 46 -5.32 -5.40 -0.17
N TYR A 47 -5.70 -5.07 -1.40
CA TYR A 47 -6.97 -4.47 -1.75
C TYR A 47 -7.81 -5.46 -2.55
N ALA A 48 -9.09 -5.58 -2.19
CA ALA A 48 -10.05 -6.34 -2.98
C ALA A 48 -10.65 -5.42 -4.06
N VAL A 49 -10.39 -5.75 -5.32
CA VAL A 49 -10.91 -5.00 -6.48
C VAL A 49 -11.85 -5.92 -7.25
N LYS A 50 -13.09 -5.49 -7.43
CA LYS A 50 -14.07 -6.11 -8.33
C LYS A 50 -13.72 -5.69 -9.75
N VAL A 51 -13.59 -6.65 -10.66
CA VAL A 51 -13.29 -6.42 -12.07
C VAL A 51 -14.34 -7.10 -12.92
N ASP A 52 -14.92 -6.32 -13.82
CA ASP A 52 -15.85 -6.76 -14.84
C ASP A 52 -15.33 -6.28 -16.20
N ALA A 53 -14.87 -7.21 -17.02
CA ALA A 53 -14.33 -6.93 -18.35
C ALA A 53 -15.17 -7.65 -19.39
N SER A 54 -15.54 -6.92 -20.44
CA SER A 54 -16.26 -7.44 -21.59
C SER A 54 -15.51 -7.03 -22.86
N ALA A 55 -15.20 -7.99 -23.71
CA ALA A 55 -14.53 -7.74 -24.97
C ALA A 55 -15.28 -8.43 -26.12
N LYS A 56 -15.49 -7.71 -27.22
CA LYS A 56 -16.00 -8.31 -28.45
C LYS A 56 -14.86 -9.08 -29.09
N SER A 57 -14.99 -10.41 -29.15
CA SER A 57 -13.94 -11.37 -29.56
C SER A 57 -13.26 -11.09 -30.91
N ALA A 58 -13.88 -10.31 -31.79
CA ALA A 58 -13.36 -9.98 -33.12
C ALA A 58 -12.61 -8.62 -33.21
N ALA A 59 -12.58 -7.83 -32.13
CA ALA A 59 -12.23 -6.41 -32.21
C ALA A 59 -10.82 -6.06 -31.70
N LEU A 60 -10.20 -6.92 -30.90
CA LEU A 60 -8.76 -6.84 -30.62
C LEU A 60 -8.01 -7.53 -31.78
N ARG A 61 -8.04 -6.93 -32.97
CA ARG A 61 -7.19 -7.39 -34.08
C ARG A 61 -5.74 -7.27 -33.61
N PRO A 62 -4.92 -8.34 -33.68
CA PRO A 62 -3.47 -8.19 -33.60
C PRO A 62 -3.05 -7.46 -34.88
N SER A 63 -3.14 -6.14 -34.89
CA SER A 63 -2.49 -5.34 -35.92
C SER A 63 -0.99 -5.55 -35.74
N THR A 64 -0.32 -5.92 -36.82
CA THR A 64 1.13 -6.13 -36.86
C THR A 64 1.91 -4.90 -36.38
N ASP A 65 1.26 -3.72 -36.36
CA ASP A 65 1.81 -2.43 -35.95
C ASP A 65 1.25 -1.87 -34.62
N GLY A 66 0.47 -2.65 -33.85
CA GLY A 66 -0.22 -2.16 -32.64
C GLY A 66 -1.47 -1.34 -32.96
N GLN A 67 -2.35 -1.08 -31.98
CA GLN A 67 -3.57 -0.27 -32.18
C GLN A 67 -3.37 1.13 -31.61
N SER A 68 -3.75 2.14 -32.39
CA SER A 68 -3.69 3.54 -31.96
C SER A 68 -4.95 3.95 -31.19
N TYR A 69 -4.80 4.76 -30.15
CA TYR A 69 -5.93 5.23 -29.36
C TYR A 69 -5.84 6.70 -28.98
N LYS A 70 -7.00 7.32 -28.75
CA LYS A 70 -7.11 8.62 -28.08
C LYS A 70 -8.03 8.52 -26.87
N ILE A 71 -7.56 9.01 -25.71
CA ILE A 71 -8.37 9.04 -24.49
C ILE A 71 -9.23 10.29 -24.48
N ARG A 72 -10.51 10.14 -24.12
CA ARG A 72 -11.45 11.24 -23.87
C ARG A 72 -12.15 11.05 -22.54
N SER A 73 -12.59 12.14 -21.92
CA SER A 73 -13.44 12.05 -20.73
C SER A 73 -14.86 11.68 -21.15
N LYS A 74 -15.43 10.65 -20.51
CA LYS A 74 -16.86 10.35 -20.70
C LYS A 74 -17.75 11.39 -20.04
N ASN A 75 -17.28 11.97 -18.92
CA ASN A 75 -18.05 12.92 -18.14
C ASN A 75 -17.68 14.37 -18.54
N PRO A 76 -18.60 15.13 -19.15
CA PRO A 76 -18.35 16.51 -19.55
C PRO A 76 -18.17 17.45 -18.35
N VAL A 77 -18.70 17.11 -17.18
CA VAL A 77 -18.58 17.92 -15.95
C VAL A 77 -17.15 17.91 -15.42
N LEU A 78 -16.44 16.79 -15.59
CA LEU A 78 -15.06 16.67 -15.14
C LEU A 78 -14.10 17.37 -16.10
N GLY A 79 -14.40 17.42 -17.40
CA GLY A 79 -13.59 18.05 -18.43
C GLY A 79 -12.21 17.39 -18.62
N GLU A 80 -11.65 17.51 -19.84
CA GLU A 80 -10.31 16.97 -20.15
C GLU A 80 -9.17 17.83 -19.55
N GLU A 81 -9.46 19.07 -19.16
CA GLU A 81 -8.47 20.01 -18.58
C GLU A 81 -8.26 19.84 -17.07
N ASN A 82 -9.09 19.06 -16.40
CA ASN A 82 -9.01 18.86 -14.96
C ASN A 82 -7.75 18.08 -14.59
N LEU A 83 -7.01 18.55 -13.59
CA LEU A 83 -5.79 17.90 -13.11
C LEU A 83 -6.03 16.44 -12.72
N ARG A 84 -7.18 16.13 -12.10
CA ARG A 84 -7.54 14.76 -11.74
C ARG A 84 -7.73 13.87 -12.95
N TYR A 85 -8.27 14.41 -14.03
CA TYR A 85 -8.44 13.68 -15.27
C TYR A 85 -7.08 13.40 -15.91
N LYS A 86 -6.18 14.38 -15.92
CA LYS A 86 -4.82 14.22 -16.45
C LYS A 86 -4.05 13.12 -15.72
N GLU A 87 -4.11 13.10 -14.38
CA GLU A 87 -3.50 12.02 -13.56
C GLU A 87 -4.12 10.65 -13.87
N ALA A 88 -5.45 10.55 -13.88
CA ALA A 88 -6.13 9.28 -14.17
C ALA A 88 -5.86 8.78 -15.59
N ALA A 89 -5.84 9.69 -16.57
CA ALA A 89 -5.50 9.39 -17.95
C ALA A 89 -4.06 8.91 -18.06
N GLU A 90 -3.10 9.49 -17.34
CA GLU A 90 -1.71 9.05 -17.33
C GLU A 90 -1.54 7.61 -16.81
N TYR A 91 -2.26 7.24 -15.75
CA TYR A 91 -2.29 5.86 -15.25
C TYR A 91 -2.84 4.88 -16.30
N VAL A 92 -3.92 5.27 -16.98
CA VAL A 92 -4.54 4.44 -18.03
C VAL A 92 -3.66 4.37 -19.28
N LYS A 93 -3.00 5.47 -19.68
CA LYS A 93 -2.03 5.47 -20.78
C LYS A 93 -0.90 4.49 -20.50
N THR A 94 -0.38 4.51 -19.28
CA THR A 94 0.68 3.61 -18.85
C THR A 94 0.20 2.14 -18.88
N ALA A 95 -1.03 1.87 -18.41
CA ALA A 95 -1.64 0.55 -18.51
C ALA A 95 -1.84 0.06 -19.96
N LEU A 96 -2.30 0.94 -20.86
CA LEU A 96 -2.52 0.64 -22.29
C LEU A 96 -1.19 0.42 -23.04
N SER A 97 -0.17 1.22 -22.73
CA SER A 97 1.17 1.06 -23.30
C SER A 97 1.79 -0.29 -22.91
N GLY A 98 1.55 -0.75 -21.67
CA GLY A 98 1.96 -2.08 -21.22
C GLY A 98 1.28 -3.23 -21.97
N LYS A 99 0.17 -2.97 -22.69
CA LYS A 99 -0.50 -3.91 -23.59
C LYS A 99 -0.08 -3.77 -25.06
N GLY A 100 0.79 -2.82 -25.39
CA GLY A 100 1.24 -2.56 -26.75
C GLY A 100 0.34 -1.65 -27.57
N LEU A 101 -0.58 -0.91 -26.94
CA LEU A 101 -1.36 0.14 -27.61
C LEU A 101 -0.60 1.47 -27.53
N PHE A 102 -0.75 2.33 -28.54
CA PHE A 102 -0.03 3.62 -28.61
C PHE A 102 -0.99 4.81 -28.73
N GLU A 103 -0.60 5.95 -28.16
CA GLU A 103 -1.41 7.18 -28.23
C GLU A 103 -1.29 7.83 -29.62
N ALA A 104 -2.44 8.12 -30.24
CA ALA A 104 -2.51 8.82 -31.51
C ALA A 104 -2.26 10.34 -31.34
N PRO A 105 -1.60 11.00 -32.31
CA PRO A 105 -1.33 12.44 -32.25
C PRO A 105 -2.62 13.28 -32.29
N ASN A 106 -3.61 12.84 -33.06
CA ASN A 106 -4.92 13.48 -33.16
C ASN A 106 -6.04 12.43 -33.09
N THR A 107 -7.28 12.89 -32.88
CA THR A 107 -8.46 12.02 -32.76
C THR A 107 -8.80 11.32 -34.07
N GLU A 108 -8.52 11.93 -35.22
CA GLU A 108 -8.88 11.41 -36.55
C GLU A 108 -7.99 10.24 -36.99
N ALA A 109 -6.71 10.26 -36.59
CA ALA A 109 -5.75 9.21 -36.84
C ALA A 109 -5.80 8.07 -35.81
N ALA A 110 -6.69 8.15 -34.82
CA ALA A 110 -6.86 7.11 -33.82
C ALA A 110 -7.76 6.00 -34.37
N ASP A 111 -7.38 4.74 -34.17
CA ASP A 111 -8.24 3.59 -34.49
C ASP A 111 -9.35 3.45 -33.43
N LEU A 112 -9.00 3.80 -32.18
CA LEU A 112 -9.87 3.66 -31.01
C LEU A 112 -10.06 4.98 -30.26
N ILE A 113 -11.29 5.22 -29.82
CA ILE A 113 -11.62 6.24 -28.84
C ILE A 113 -11.82 5.57 -27.48
N VAL A 114 -10.93 5.85 -26.54
CA VAL A 114 -10.98 5.32 -25.17
C VAL A 114 -11.65 6.34 -24.27
N GLU A 115 -12.85 6.05 -23.84
CA GLU A 115 -13.57 6.85 -22.87
C GLU A 115 -13.20 6.44 -21.45
N LEU A 116 -12.79 7.44 -20.68
CA LEU A 116 -12.43 7.30 -19.27
C LEU A 116 -13.52 7.90 -18.38
N ASP A 117 -14.00 7.11 -17.43
CA ASP A 117 -14.96 7.48 -16.41
C ASP A 117 -14.45 6.98 -15.05
N TYR A 118 -14.34 7.87 -14.08
CA TYR A 118 -13.86 7.54 -12.75
C TYR A 118 -14.62 8.34 -11.71
N GLY A 119 -14.73 7.80 -10.49
CA GLY A 119 -15.43 8.50 -9.43
C GLY A 119 -15.52 7.71 -8.14
N VAL A 120 -16.24 8.33 -7.22
CA VAL A 120 -16.68 7.72 -5.97
C VAL A 120 -18.20 7.76 -5.98
N ASP A 121 -18.82 6.60 -5.82
CA ASP A 121 -20.28 6.47 -5.76
C ASP A 121 -20.82 7.03 -4.42
N ALA A 122 -22.14 7.16 -4.33
CA ALA A 122 -22.81 7.61 -3.11
C ALA A 122 -22.43 6.71 -1.91
N PRO A 123 -22.23 7.29 -0.72
CA PRO A 123 -21.91 6.53 0.48
C PRO A 123 -23.02 5.51 0.77
N ARG A 124 -22.63 4.26 1.02
CA ARG A 124 -23.54 3.20 1.44
C ARG A 124 -23.27 2.85 2.89
N THR A 125 -24.31 2.47 3.61
CA THR A 125 -24.20 2.04 5.00
C THR A 125 -24.24 0.53 5.06
N LYS A 126 -23.24 -0.09 5.69
CA LYS A 126 -23.18 -1.53 5.92
C LYS A 126 -23.14 -1.81 7.43
N ILE A 127 -23.76 -2.90 7.84
CA ILE A 127 -23.62 -3.40 9.21
C ILE A 127 -22.48 -4.42 9.19
N GLU A 128 -21.44 -4.15 9.97
CA GLU A 128 -20.31 -5.06 10.16
C GLU A 128 -20.25 -5.48 11.62
N THR A 129 -19.99 -6.76 11.87
CA THR A 129 -19.84 -7.27 13.22
C THR A 129 -18.40 -7.04 13.67
N VAL A 130 -18.22 -6.26 14.72
CA VAL A 130 -16.90 -5.98 15.31
C VAL A 130 -16.77 -6.67 16.66
N SER A 131 -15.61 -7.28 16.92
CA SER A 131 -15.29 -7.91 18.19
C SER A 131 -14.75 -6.85 19.16
N VAL A 132 -15.54 -6.47 20.15
CA VAL A 132 -15.11 -5.54 21.20
C VAL A 132 -14.68 -6.30 22.46
N PRO A 133 -13.62 -5.88 23.16
CA PRO A 133 -13.19 -6.54 24.39
C PRO A 133 -14.22 -6.31 25.50
N ARG A 134 -14.64 -7.41 26.13
CA ARG A 134 -15.55 -7.40 27.27
C ARG A 134 -14.77 -7.63 28.55
N TYR A 135 -14.82 -6.64 29.44
CA TYR A 135 -14.16 -6.70 30.74
C TYR A 135 -15.17 -7.02 31.85
N ALA A 136 -14.76 -7.82 32.83
CA ALA A 136 -15.53 -8.01 34.06
C ALA A 136 -14.68 -7.67 35.28
N GLN A 137 -15.36 -7.24 36.35
CA GLN A 137 -14.72 -7.01 37.63
C GLN A 137 -14.67 -8.33 38.39
N VAL A 138 -13.46 -8.83 38.60
CA VAL A 138 -13.24 -9.99 39.45
C VAL A 138 -13.19 -9.52 40.90
N GLY A 139 -14.01 -10.14 41.75
CA GLY A 139 -14.10 -9.80 43.18
C GLY A 139 -12.75 -9.94 43.87
N GLY A 140 -12.46 -9.03 44.79
CA GLY A 140 -11.30 -9.13 45.67
C GLY A 140 -11.41 -10.32 46.64
N GLY A 141 -10.29 -10.93 46.98
CA GLY A 141 -10.20 -12.01 47.96
C GLY A 141 -9.68 -11.55 49.32
N VAL A 142 -9.87 -12.38 50.34
CA VAL A 142 -9.13 -12.27 51.60
C VAL A 142 -8.01 -13.30 51.58
N ARG A 143 -6.75 -12.86 51.65
CA ARG A 143 -5.61 -13.75 51.83
C ARG A 143 -5.06 -13.60 53.24
N TYR A 144 -4.72 -14.72 53.87
CA TYR A 144 -4.07 -14.69 55.17
C TYR A 144 -2.55 -14.69 54.98
N LYS A 145 -1.87 -13.71 55.57
CA LYS A 145 -0.41 -13.64 55.57
C LYS A 145 0.08 -13.70 57.01
N GLN A 146 1.05 -14.56 57.28
CA GLN A 146 1.76 -14.55 58.55
C GLN A 146 2.78 -13.43 58.52
N VAL A 147 2.66 -12.50 59.46
CA VAL A 147 3.63 -11.42 59.67
C VAL A 147 4.31 -11.63 61.02
N PRO A 148 5.64 -11.55 61.08
CA PRO A 148 6.35 -11.56 62.34
C PRO A 148 6.02 -10.26 63.10
N VAL A 149 5.55 -10.40 64.34
CA VAL A 149 5.28 -9.30 65.26
C VAL A 149 6.24 -9.45 66.43
N THR A 150 7.10 -8.45 66.61
CA THR A 150 8.05 -8.38 67.71
C THR A 150 7.43 -7.62 68.88
N ASP A 151 7.44 -8.21 70.06
CA ASP A 151 6.97 -7.56 71.29
C ASP A 151 7.97 -6.54 71.85
N ALA A 152 7.59 -5.77 72.87
CA ALA A 152 8.47 -4.79 73.51
C ALA A 152 9.72 -5.39 74.21
N ARG A 153 9.80 -6.73 74.31
CA ARG A 153 10.89 -7.49 74.94
C ARG A 153 11.81 -8.16 73.90
N GLY A 154 11.58 -7.92 72.60
CA GLY A 154 12.41 -8.43 71.51
C GLY A 154 12.06 -9.84 71.03
N ASN A 155 10.96 -10.44 71.49
CA ASN A 155 10.54 -11.77 71.04
C ASN A 155 9.66 -11.67 69.78
N THR A 156 10.00 -12.42 68.73
CA THR A 156 9.25 -12.43 67.48
C THR A 156 8.25 -13.59 67.45
N SER A 157 6.96 -13.28 67.27
CA SER A 157 5.88 -14.27 67.12
C SER A 157 5.18 -14.10 65.76
N LEU A 158 4.70 -15.20 65.17
CA LEU A 158 3.97 -15.14 63.91
C LEU A 158 2.50 -14.82 64.16
N ARG A 159 2.01 -13.72 63.60
CA ARG A 159 0.59 -13.35 63.65
C ARG A 159 -0.03 -13.49 62.27
N THR A 160 -1.14 -14.22 62.19
CA THR A 160 -1.96 -14.31 60.98
C THR A 160 -2.76 -13.01 60.83
N VAL A 161 -2.54 -12.30 59.72
CA VAL A 161 -3.27 -11.07 59.38
C VAL A 161 -4.01 -11.28 58.06
N ALA A 162 -5.28 -10.85 58.01
CA ALA A 162 -6.07 -10.82 56.80
C ALA A 162 -5.64 -9.63 55.93
N VAL A 163 -5.25 -9.90 54.69
CA VAL A 163 -4.93 -8.91 53.67
C VAL A 163 -6.04 -8.95 52.63
N TYR A 164 -6.73 -7.83 52.44
CA TYR A 164 -7.77 -7.68 51.44
C TYR A 164 -7.15 -7.36 50.08
N GLU A 165 -7.44 -8.17 49.09
CA GLU A 165 -7.08 -7.88 47.70
C GLU A 165 -8.14 -6.98 47.09
N THR A 166 -7.71 -5.92 46.40
CA THR A 166 -8.63 -5.02 45.71
C THR A 166 -9.23 -5.71 44.48
N PRO A 167 -10.53 -5.52 44.19
CA PRO A 167 -11.13 -5.99 42.95
C PRO A 167 -10.36 -5.46 41.75
N ARG A 168 -10.17 -6.29 40.72
CA ARG A 168 -9.47 -5.91 39.50
C ARG A 168 -10.31 -6.22 38.27
N THR A 169 -10.11 -5.42 37.23
CA THR A 169 -10.78 -5.60 35.95
C THR A 169 -9.96 -6.55 35.10
N GLU A 170 -10.58 -7.64 34.65
CA GLU A 170 -9.94 -8.63 33.78
C GLU A 170 -10.69 -8.70 32.43
N LEU A 171 -9.94 -8.96 31.35
CA LEU A 171 -10.52 -9.26 30.04
C LEU A 171 -11.15 -10.65 30.10
N VAL A 172 -12.48 -10.71 30.02
CA VAL A 172 -13.23 -11.97 30.14
C VAL A 172 -13.57 -12.56 28.76
N GLY A 173 -13.57 -11.74 27.72
CA GLY A 173 -13.74 -12.23 26.35
C GLY A 173 -13.93 -11.12 25.34
N PHE A 174 -14.45 -11.49 24.17
CA PHE A 174 -14.87 -10.57 23.13
C PHE A 174 -16.36 -10.70 22.91
N GLU A 175 -17.03 -9.57 22.74
CA GLU A 175 -18.44 -9.50 22.38
C GLU A 175 -18.54 -9.01 20.94
N GLU A 176 -19.33 -9.70 20.13
CA GLU A 176 -19.61 -9.33 18.75
C GLU A 176 -20.75 -8.31 18.72
N MET A 177 -20.44 -7.06 18.36
CA MET A 177 -21.41 -5.99 18.26
C MET A 177 -21.62 -5.56 16.81
N PRO A 178 -22.87 -5.40 16.34
CA PRO A 178 -23.14 -4.85 15.02
C PRO A 178 -22.80 -3.34 15.01
N GLN A 179 -21.81 -2.96 14.21
CA GLN A 179 -21.41 -1.58 13.97
C GLN A 179 -21.86 -1.13 12.59
N ARG A 180 -22.43 0.07 12.53
CA ARG A 180 -22.80 0.73 11.28
C ARG A 180 -21.56 1.41 10.70
N VAL A 181 -21.11 0.97 9.53
CA VAL A 181 -19.95 1.51 8.81
C VAL A 181 -20.40 2.16 7.51
N THR A 182 -19.84 3.34 7.19
CA THR A 182 -20.07 4.02 5.91
C THR A 182 -18.99 3.63 4.92
N VAL A 183 -19.40 3.03 3.81
CA VAL A 183 -18.51 2.51 2.77
C VAL A 183 -18.69 3.34 1.51
N TYR A 184 -17.56 3.71 0.90
CA TYR A 184 -17.51 4.40 -0.38
C TYR A 184 -17.01 3.44 -1.46
N GLU A 185 -17.80 3.25 -2.51
CA GLU A 185 -17.38 2.51 -3.71
C GLU A 185 -16.63 3.47 -4.64
N LYS A 186 -15.39 3.13 -4.99
CA LYS A 186 -14.59 3.86 -5.98
C LYS A 186 -14.56 3.03 -7.23
N TYR A 187 -14.73 3.68 -8.38
CA TYR A 187 -14.77 3.00 -9.65
C TYR A 187 -13.88 3.67 -10.68
N LEU A 188 -13.39 2.85 -11.60
CA LEU A 188 -12.71 3.24 -12.83
C LEU A 188 -13.31 2.40 -13.95
N ARG A 189 -13.88 3.07 -14.93
CA ARG A 189 -14.47 2.48 -16.13
C ARG A 189 -13.74 3.00 -17.35
N ILE A 190 -13.21 2.07 -18.13
CA ILE A 190 -12.49 2.33 -19.37
C ILE A 190 -13.29 1.65 -20.48
N THR A 191 -13.71 2.42 -21.47
CA THR A 191 -14.52 1.92 -22.58
C THR A 191 -13.83 2.26 -23.89
N ALA A 192 -13.48 1.28 -24.70
CA ALA A 192 -12.95 1.52 -26.04
C ALA A 192 -14.05 1.38 -27.07
N ARG A 193 -14.15 2.40 -27.92
CA ARG A 193 -15.04 2.45 -29.07
C ARG A 193 -14.24 2.58 -30.35
N GLU A 194 -14.81 2.06 -31.43
CA GLU A 194 -14.24 2.28 -32.75
C GLU A 194 -14.34 3.76 -33.12
N ASN A 195 -13.32 4.31 -33.78
CA ASN A 195 -13.35 5.68 -34.28
C ASN A 195 -14.13 5.79 -35.60
N THR A 196 -15.38 5.32 -35.60
CA THR A 196 -16.31 5.50 -36.70
C THR A 196 -17.34 6.56 -36.33
N LEU A 197 -17.74 7.38 -37.31
CA LEU A 197 -18.85 8.31 -37.12
C LEU A 197 -20.10 7.50 -36.78
N GLY A 198 -20.65 7.71 -35.58
CA GLY A 198 -21.84 7.02 -35.12
C GLY A 198 -22.98 7.16 -36.12
N VAL A 199 -23.58 6.05 -36.53
CA VAL A 199 -24.74 6.06 -37.42
C VAL A 199 -25.95 6.59 -36.64
N GLU A 200 -26.59 7.65 -37.14
CA GLU A 200 -27.87 8.21 -36.69
C GLU A 200 -28.07 8.27 -35.16
N GLY A 201 -27.29 9.11 -34.47
CA GLY A 201 -27.50 9.42 -33.05
C GLY A 201 -27.16 8.29 -32.07
N ARG A 202 -26.70 7.12 -32.54
CA ARG A 202 -26.18 6.05 -31.69
C ARG A 202 -24.66 6.25 -31.47
N PRO A 203 -24.14 6.09 -30.24
CA PRO A 203 -22.70 6.11 -30.01
C PRO A 203 -22.01 5.00 -30.82
N PRO A 204 -20.75 5.20 -31.24
CA PRO A 204 -19.97 4.21 -31.98
C PRO A 204 -19.91 2.87 -31.24
N PRO A 205 -19.78 1.74 -31.96
CA PRO A 205 -19.78 0.42 -31.36
C PRO A 205 -18.65 0.27 -30.34
N GLU A 206 -18.99 -0.32 -29.20
CA GLU A 206 -18.02 -0.68 -28.16
C GLU A 206 -17.25 -1.95 -28.55
N ILE A 207 -15.93 -1.85 -28.46
CA ILE A 207 -14.98 -2.93 -28.78
C ILE A 207 -14.67 -3.71 -27.51
N TRP A 208 -14.32 -3.00 -26.45
CA TRP A 208 -14.14 -3.59 -25.13
C TRP A 208 -14.45 -2.56 -24.04
N ARG A 209 -14.75 -3.07 -22.86
CA ARG A 209 -14.96 -2.28 -21.64
C ARG A 209 -14.36 -3.03 -20.47
N VAL A 210 -13.73 -2.27 -19.59
CA VAL A 210 -13.25 -2.76 -18.30
C VAL A 210 -13.79 -1.83 -17.23
N GLN A 211 -14.56 -2.39 -16.31
CA GLN A 211 -15.05 -1.72 -15.11
C GLN A 211 -14.38 -2.34 -13.91
N THR A 212 -13.72 -1.51 -13.12
CA THR A 212 -13.10 -1.90 -11.86
C THR A 212 -13.70 -1.08 -10.73
N SER A 213 -14.02 -1.72 -9.61
CA SER A 213 -14.47 -1.03 -8.41
C SER A 213 -13.89 -1.62 -7.14
N THR A 214 -13.77 -0.79 -6.10
CA THR A 214 -13.31 -1.20 -4.77
C THR A 214 -14.10 -0.46 -3.71
N GLU A 215 -14.35 -1.12 -2.59
CA GLU A 215 -15.14 -0.62 -1.48
C GLU A 215 -14.23 -0.44 -0.26
N ASP A 216 -14.27 0.75 0.33
CA ASP A 216 -13.51 1.08 1.54
C ASP A 216 -14.11 2.31 2.25
N GLU A 217 -13.78 2.52 3.52
CA GLU A 217 -14.25 3.64 4.35
C GLU A 217 -13.66 4.99 3.93
N SER A 218 -12.47 5.00 3.32
CA SER A 218 -11.84 6.25 2.87
C SER A 218 -12.55 6.84 1.65
N LYS A 219 -12.64 8.17 1.54
CA LYS A 219 -13.14 8.85 0.33
C LYS A 219 -12.03 9.19 -0.67
N ASP A 220 -10.77 8.92 -0.35
CA ASP A 220 -9.63 9.35 -1.17
C ASP A 220 -9.47 8.52 -2.44
N LEU A 221 -10.01 9.01 -3.55
CA LEU A 221 -9.89 8.37 -4.86
C LEU A 221 -8.43 8.30 -5.36
N ARG A 222 -7.60 9.30 -5.05
CA ARG A 222 -6.26 9.44 -5.65
C ARG A 222 -5.35 8.27 -5.26
N LYS A 223 -5.47 7.80 -4.02
CA LYS A 223 -4.78 6.61 -3.51
C LYS A 223 -5.18 5.34 -4.28
N TYR A 224 -6.46 5.20 -4.63
CA TYR A 224 -7.01 3.98 -5.23
C TYR A 224 -6.87 3.92 -6.75
N LEU A 225 -6.77 5.06 -7.45
CA LEU A 225 -6.63 5.11 -8.91
C LEU A 225 -5.53 4.20 -9.48
N PRO A 226 -4.26 4.26 -9.03
CA PRO A 226 -3.22 3.39 -9.57
C PRO A 226 -3.47 1.90 -9.26
N ILE A 227 -4.13 1.60 -8.13
CA ILE A 227 -4.47 0.22 -7.72
C ILE A 227 -5.55 -0.35 -8.65
N ILE A 228 -6.66 0.38 -8.85
CA ILE A 228 -7.75 -0.08 -9.72
C ILE A 228 -7.35 -0.04 -11.21
N ALA A 229 -6.48 0.90 -11.62
CA ALA A 229 -5.90 0.90 -12.97
C ALA A 229 -5.01 -0.33 -13.22
N SER A 230 -4.25 -0.79 -12.23
CA SER A 230 -3.47 -2.03 -12.34
C SER A 230 -4.35 -3.27 -12.54
N ALA A 231 -5.44 -3.35 -11.77
CA ALA A 231 -6.46 -4.39 -11.92
C ALA A 231 -7.12 -4.36 -13.31
N ALA A 232 -7.38 -3.16 -13.82
CA ALA A 232 -7.97 -2.97 -15.14
C ALA A 232 -7.01 -3.41 -16.25
N ALA A 233 -5.73 -3.03 -16.13
CA ALA A 233 -4.70 -3.31 -17.12
C ALA A 233 -4.68 -4.80 -17.52
N ASP A 234 -4.68 -5.70 -16.56
CA ASP A 234 -4.57 -7.14 -16.81
C ASP A 234 -5.74 -7.71 -17.63
N ASN A 235 -6.91 -7.08 -17.57
CA ASN A 235 -8.16 -7.55 -18.15
C ASN A 235 -8.57 -6.81 -19.44
N ILE A 236 -7.74 -5.88 -19.93
CA ILE A 236 -7.99 -5.21 -21.22
C ILE A 236 -8.03 -6.25 -22.35
N GLY A 237 -9.11 -6.21 -23.15
CA GLY A 237 -9.31 -7.10 -24.28
C GLY A 237 -9.71 -8.54 -23.91
N ARG A 238 -10.00 -8.81 -22.63
CA ARG A 238 -10.49 -10.10 -22.15
C ARG A 238 -11.96 -9.99 -21.75
N ASP A 239 -12.66 -11.13 -21.82
CA ASP A 239 -14.01 -11.26 -21.30
C ASP A 239 -13.96 -12.08 -20.01
N THR A 240 -14.41 -11.48 -18.90
CA THR A 240 -14.55 -12.19 -17.61
C THR A 240 -15.89 -12.90 -17.50
N GLY A 241 -16.89 -12.54 -18.32
CA GLY A 241 -18.27 -13.05 -18.30
C GLY A 241 -19.08 -12.68 -17.06
N LYS A 242 -18.46 -12.66 -15.88
CA LYS A 242 -19.03 -12.22 -14.59
C LYS A 242 -18.03 -11.35 -13.83
N PRO A 243 -18.50 -10.44 -12.97
CA PRO A 243 -17.63 -9.70 -12.07
C PRO A 243 -16.83 -10.64 -11.17
N THR A 244 -15.50 -10.47 -11.14
CA THR A 244 -14.58 -11.26 -10.32
C THR A 244 -13.85 -10.36 -9.32
N VAL A 245 -13.60 -10.86 -8.11
CA VAL A 245 -12.83 -10.11 -7.09
C VAL A 245 -11.38 -10.56 -7.16
N ILE A 246 -10.49 -9.65 -7.52
CA ILE A 246 -9.05 -9.88 -7.50
C ILE A 246 -8.41 -9.15 -6.31
N LYS A 247 -7.36 -9.77 -5.76
CA LYS A 247 -6.57 -9.19 -4.66
C LYS A 247 -5.35 -8.52 -5.24
N VAL A 248 -5.28 -7.20 -5.12
CA VAL A 248 -4.14 -6.39 -5.59
C VAL A 248 -3.29 -6.00 -4.39
N LYS A 249 -1.98 -6.26 -4.45
CA LYS A 249 -1.03 -5.88 -3.41
C LYS A 249 -0.41 -4.51 -3.73
N ASP A 250 -0.24 -3.67 -2.72
CA ASP A 250 0.50 -2.39 -2.80
C ASP A 250 1.52 -2.35 -1.64
N PRO A 251 2.83 -2.25 -1.91
CA PRO A 251 3.46 -2.10 -3.21
C PRO A 251 3.46 -3.39 -4.05
N SER A 252 3.34 -3.23 -5.38
CA SER A 252 3.57 -4.29 -6.37
C SER A 252 4.16 -3.69 -7.65
N GLN A 253 4.92 -4.50 -8.41
CA GLN A 253 5.60 -4.05 -9.62
C GLN A 253 4.66 -3.37 -10.64
N VAL A 254 3.44 -3.89 -10.80
CA VAL A 254 2.45 -3.36 -11.74
C VAL A 254 1.88 -2.03 -11.23
N VAL A 255 1.53 -1.94 -9.94
CA VAL A 255 1.04 -0.69 -9.33
C VAL A 255 2.13 0.39 -9.37
N ASP A 256 3.38 0.03 -9.10
CA ASP A 256 4.51 0.94 -9.15
C ASP A 256 4.88 1.36 -10.58
N PHE A 257 4.69 0.48 -11.57
CA PHE A 257 4.83 0.84 -12.98
C PHE A 257 3.78 1.90 -13.38
N ILE A 258 2.52 1.68 -13.03
CA ILE A 258 1.44 2.62 -13.31
C ILE A 258 1.65 3.94 -12.57
N ARG A 259 2.03 3.90 -11.29
CA ARG A 259 2.28 5.10 -10.47
C ARG A 259 3.43 5.96 -11.00
N ARG A 260 4.46 5.33 -11.58
CA ARG A 260 5.62 6.04 -12.15
C ARG A 260 5.31 6.71 -13.48
N GLY A 261 4.31 6.22 -14.22
CA GLY A 261 4.01 6.70 -15.55
C GLY A 261 5.10 6.37 -16.58
N MET A 262 4.85 6.70 -17.85
CA MET A 262 5.82 6.49 -18.94
C MET A 262 6.96 7.52 -18.96
N ALA A 263 6.85 8.61 -18.21
CA ALA A 263 7.79 9.74 -18.24
C ALA A 263 8.95 9.63 -17.23
N ALA A 264 8.92 8.67 -16.31
CA ALA A 264 10.02 8.48 -15.37
C ALA A 264 11.14 7.67 -16.02
N PRO A 265 12.33 8.24 -16.30
CA PRO A 265 13.46 7.43 -16.72
C PRO A 265 13.77 6.42 -15.62
N ALA A 266 14.06 5.18 -16.03
CA ALA A 266 14.53 4.11 -15.16
C ALA A 266 15.89 4.50 -14.56
N ALA A 267 15.89 5.35 -13.55
CA ALA A 267 17.00 5.44 -12.61
C ALA A 267 17.10 4.05 -11.99
N ASN A 268 18.18 3.33 -12.31
CA ASN A 268 18.54 1.97 -11.90
C ASN A 268 18.49 0.89 -13.02
N ALA A 269 18.71 1.27 -14.28
CA ALA A 269 19.45 0.36 -15.17
C ALA A 269 20.93 0.41 -14.76
N SER A 270 21.33 -0.59 -13.98
CA SER A 270 22.69 -0.87 -13.53
C SER A 270 23.75 -0.59 -14.58
N THR A 271 24.63 0.37 -14.28
CA THR A 271 25.94 0.52 -14.90
C THR A 271 26.69 -0.80 -14.72
N VAL A 272 26.80 -1.59 -15.78
CA VAL A 272 27.74 -2.71 -15.86
C VAL A 272 29.13 -2.10 -15.92
N PRO A 273 30.03 -2.28 -14.92
CA PRO A 273 31.41 -1.86 -15.09
C PRO A 273 32.07 -2.80 -16.10
N ALA A 274 32.52 -2.21 -17.20
CA ALA A 274 33.37 -2.87 -18.18
C ALA A 274 34.61 -3.46 -17.48
N GLN A 275 34.80 -4.77 -17.60
CA GLN A 275 36.04 -5.42 -17.19
C GLN A 275 37.17 -4.98 -18.14
N PRO A 276 38.35 -4.55 -17.64
CA PRO A 276 39.49 -4.33 -18.50
C PRO A 276 40.09 -5.67 -18.93
N SER A 277 40.16 -5.86 -20.25
CA SER A 277 40.92 -6.91 -20.91
C SER A 277 42.40 -6.80 -20.54
N LYS A 278 42.97 -7.88 -20.01
CA LYS A 278 44.41 -8.03 -19.83
C LYS A 278 45.06 -8.26 -21.20
N LEU A 279 46.08 -7.46 -21.51
CA LEU A 279 47.20 -7.80 -22.38
C LEU A 279 48.46 -7.78 -21.52
#